data_AF-A0A970AV10-F1
#
_entry.id   AF-A0A970AV10-F1
#
_cell.length_a   1.000
_cell.length_b   1.000
_cell.length_c   1.000
_cell.angle_alpha   90.00
_cell.angle_beta   90.00
_cell.angle_gamma   90.00
#
_symmetry.space_group_name_H-M   'P 1'
#
loop_
_entity.id
_entity.type
_entity.pdbx_description
1 polymer ?
#
loop_
_entity_poly.entity_id
_entity_poly.type
_entity_poly.pdbx_seq_one_letter_code
_entity_poly.pdbx_strand_id
1 'polypeptide(L)'
;MRHSAYRLSNAVPWSVWMLAFFCLLPELVLLGADWGVWGTARWRPLTYTQGAFWAGLLYGWTPNFALQPVTMFVSYAWLHAGALHLAGNLLALLWLGPQVVARRGNAGLIGLWLLAMLGGGAAFGLLTTSAAPMVGA
;
A
#
# COMPACT_ATOMS: atom_id res chain seq x y z
N MET A 1 -17.27 -20.14 -29.45
CA MET A 1 -16.18 -19.23 -29.03
C MET A 1 -16.60 -17.80 -29.34
N ARG A 2 -17.04 -17.03 -28.35
CA ARG A 2 -17.36 -15.61 -28.53
C ARG A 2 -16.19 -14.79 -28.00
N HIS A 3 -15.28 -14.40 -28.89
CA HIS A 3 -14.34 -13.33 -28.60
C HIS A 3 -15.13 -12.02 -28.64
N SER A 4 -15.70 -11.66 -27.49
CA SER A 4 -16.24 -10.31 -27.28
C SER A 4 -15.08 -9.34 -27.43
N ALA A 5 -15.15 -8.50 -28.46
CA ALA A 5 -14.22 -7.42 -28.70
C ALA A 5 -14.07 -6.60 -27.41
N TYR A 6 -12.88 -6.69 -26.82
CA TYR A 6 -12.48 -5.84 -25.71
C TYR A 6 -12.46 -4.41 -26.27
N ARG A 7 -13.52 -3.63 -26.04
CA ARG A 7 -13.40 -2.18 -26.12
C ARG A 7 -12.44 -1.81 -25.00
N LEU A 8 -11.15 -1.70 -25.35
CA LEU A 8 -10.21 -0.91 -24.57
C LEU A 8 -10.76 0.51 -24.60
N SER A 9 -11.64 0.85 -23.66
CA SER A 9 -11.79 2.25 -23.30
C SER A 9 -10.39 2.71 -22.90
N ASN A 10 -9.89 3.77 -23.54
CA ASN A 10 -8.60 4.40 -23.19
C ASN A 10 -8.54 4.92 -21.73
N ALA A 11 -9.60 4.72 -20.94
CA ALA A 11 -9.67 5.06 -19.55
C ALA A 11 -9.04 3.95 -18.69
N VAL A 12 -8.07 4.35 -17.86
CA VAL A 12 -7.57 3.52 -16.76
C VAL A 12 -8.75 3.10 -15.87
N PRO A 13 -8.87 1.82 -15.47
CA PRO A 13 -10.02 1.35 -14.70
C PRO A 13 -10.19 2.07 -13.36
N TRP A 14 -11.44 2.22 -12.91
CA TRP A 14 -11.74 2.92 -11.66
C TRP A 14 -11.04 2.31 -10.45
N SER A 15 -10.85 0.99 -10.41
CA SER A 15 -10.19 0.33 -9.28
C SER A 15 -8.69 0.68 -9.22
N VAL A 16 -8.06 0.91 -10.38
CA VAL A 16 -6.66 1.36 -10.45
C VAL A 16 -6.56 2.78 -9.90
N TRP A 17 -7.46 3.68 -10.31
CA TRP A 17 -7.52 5.04 -9.76
C TRP A 17 -7.82 5.08 -8.27
N MET A 18 -8.73 4.23 -7.80
CA MET A 18 -9.07 4.12 -6.40
C MET A 18 -7.84 3.72 -5.56
N LEU A 19 -7.15 2.64 -5.96
CA LEU A 19 -5.93 2.19 -5.28
C LEU A 19 -4.82 3.25 -5.34
N ALA A 20 -4.63 3.88 -6.50
CA ALA A 20 -3.65 4.95 -6.67
C ALA A 20 -3.95 6.14 -5.75
N PHE A 21 -5.21 6.53 -5.63
CA PHE A 21 -5.64 7.61 -4.72
C PHE A 21 -5.30 7.28 -3.27
N PHE A 22 -5.62 6.06 -2.80
CA PHE A 22 -5.33 5.66 -1.43
C PHE A 22 -3.83 5.48 -1.14
N CYS A 23 -3.01 5.13 -2.13
CA CYS A 23 -1.55 5.14 -1.98
C CYS A 23 -0.98 6.57 -1.98
N LEU A 24 -1.52 7.44 -2.82
CA LEU A 24 -1.06 8.82 -3.00
C LEU A 24 -1.38 9.69 -1.80
N LEU A 25 -2.61 9.60 -1.27
CA LEU A 25 -3.13 10.52 -0.27
C LEU A 25 -2.26 10.57 1.02
N PRO A 26 -1.89 9.46 1.67
CA PRO A 26 -1.06 9.50 2.87
C PRO A 26 0.30 10.15 2.62
N GLU A 27 0.96 9.81 1.50
CA GLU A 27 2.29 10.36 1.20
C GLU A 27 2.21 11.85 0.84
N LEU A 28 1.17 12.33 0.15
CA LEU A 28 0.97 13.76 -0.07
C LEU A 28 0.79 14.51 1.26
N VAL A 29 0.00 13.96 2.18
CA VAL A 29 -0.17 14.54 3.52
C VAL A 29 1.16 14.59 4.27
N LEU A 30 1.97 13.53 4.19
CA LEU A 30 3.29 13.51 4.84
C LEU A 30 4.28 14.47 4.20
N LEU A 31 4.34 14.55 2.86
CA LEU A 31 5.21 15.48 2.13
C LEU A 31 4.86 16.94 2.44
N GLY A 32 3.57 17.29 2.46
CA GLY A 32 3.16 18.64 2.84
C GLY A 32 3.48 18.95 4.31
N ALA A 33 3.49 17.94 5.18
CA ALA A 33 3.93 18.09 6.57
C ALA A 33 5.44 18.27 6.71
N ASP A 34 6.22 17.56 5.89
CA ASP A 34 7.68 17.68 5.85
C ASP A 34 8.12 19.05 5.31
N TRP A 35 7.39 19.61 4.34
CA TRP A 35 7.65 20.93 3.78
C TRP A 35 7.04 22.09 4.57
N GLY A 36 6.34 21.80 5.68
CA GLY A 36 5.74 22.83 6.53
C GLY A 36 4.53 23.54 5.90
N VAL A 37 3.91 22.96 4.88
CA VAL A 37 2.66 23.48 4.29
C VAL A 37 1.49 23.32 5.27
N TRP A 38 1.49 22.24 6.05
CA TRP A 38 0.56 21.95 7.15
C TRP A 38 1.23 21.09 8.21
N GLY A 39 0.62 20.92 9.39
CA GLY A 39 1.09 19.94 10.38
C GLY A 39 2.54 20.14 10.82
N THR A 40 3.25 19.04 11.07
CA THR A 40 4.66 19.06 11.45
C THR A 40 5.40 17.86 10.84
N ALA A 41 6.71 17.98 10.59
CA ALA A 41 7.56 16.89 10.13
C ALA A 41 7.57 15.65 11.07
N ARG A 42 7.08 15.79 12.31
CA ARG A 42 6.90 14.67 13.25
C ARG A 42 5.82 13.67 12.78
N TRP A 43 4.92 14.07 11.89
CA TRP A 43 3.84 13.19 11.41
C TRP A 43 4.38 11.96 10.69
N ARG A 44 5.43 12.09 9.86
CA ARG A 44 6.02 10.94 9.15
C ARG A 44 6.52 9.85 10.09
N PRO A 45 7.44 10.11 11.04
CA PRO A 45 7.89 9.08 11.97
C PRO A 45 6.74 8.54 12.84
N LEU A 46 5.79 9.39 13.26
CA LEU A 46 4.61 8.91 13.99
C LEU A 46 3.78 7.94 13.16
N THR A 47 3.44 8.29 11.91
CA THR A 47 2.70 7.42 10.99
C THR A 47 3.41 6.09 10.78
N TYR A 48 4.74 6.08 10.66
CA TYR A 48 5.49 4.84 10.57
C TYR A 48 5.43 4.01 11.85
N THR A 49 5.63 4.63 13.02
CA THR A 49 5.53 3.90 14.30
C THR A 49 4.15 3.29 14.54
N GLN A 50 3.08 3.88 14.02
CA GLN A 50 1.71 3.40 14.22
C GLN A 50 1.22 2.45 13.11
N GLY A 51 1.57 2.72 11.85
CA GLY A 51 0.93 2.08 10.69
C GLY A 51 1.83 1.25 9.79
N ALA A 52 3.15 1.29 9.95
CA ALA A 52 4.04 0.41 9.18
C ALA A 52 3.99 -1.04 9.70
N PHE A 53 4.47 -1.99 8.91
CA PHE A 53 4.54 -3.39 9.32
C PHE A 53 5.80 -3.63 10.16
N TRP A 54 5.62 -3.79 11.47
CA TRP A 54 6.69 -4.05 12.43
C TRP A 54 6.72 -5.52 12.80
N ALA A 55 7.60 -6.31 12.17
CA ALA A 55 7.69 -7.74 12.42
C ALA A 55 7.91 -8.08 13.90
N GLY A 56 8.67 -7.25 14.63
CA GLY A 56 8.88 -7.42 16.07
C GLY A 56 7.59 -7.44 16.91
N LEU A 57 6.49 -6.82 16.46
CA LEU A 57 5.19 -6.88 17.14
C LEU A 57 4.56 -8.28 17.11
N LEU A 58 5.01 -9.16 16.21
CA LEU A 58 4.65 -10.58 16.20
C LEU A 58 5.51 -11.41 17.16
N TYR A 59 6.60 -10.85 17.65
CA TYR A 59 7.63 -11.55 18.43
C TYR A 59 7.91 -10.88 19.79
N GLY A 60 6.88 -10.27 20.37
CA GLY A 60 6.90 -9.78 21.76
C GLY A 60 7.31 -8.32 21.95
N TRP A 61 7.46 -7.53 20.88
CA TRP A 61 7.56 -6.08 21.03
C TRP A 61 6.25 -5.51 21.59
N THR A 62 6.37 -4.43 22.36
CA THR A 62 5.19 -3.76 22.93
C THR A 62 4.51 -2.91 21.84
N PRO A 63 3.22 -3.13 21.55
CA PRO A 63 2.49 -2.31 20.59
C PRO A 63 2.15 -0.93 21.18
N ASN A 64 2.05 0.08 20.32
CA ASN A 64 1.61 1.43 20.71
C ASN A 64 0.11 1.48 21.06
N PHE A 65 -0.68 0.55 20.49
CA PHE A 65 -2.09 0.35 20.79
C PHE A 65 -2.48 -1.11 20.56
N ALA A 66 -3.49 -1.60 21.28
CA ALA A 66 -3.80 -3.03 21.37
C ALA A 66 -3.98 -3.75 20.01
N LEU A 67 -4.59 -3.08 19.02
CA LEU A 67 -4.86 -3.67 17.71
C LEU A 67 -3.71 -3.53 16.71
N GLN A 68 -2.60 -2.87 17.06
CA GLN A 68 -1.50 -2.60 16.13
C GLN A 68 -0.94 -3.85 15.42
N PRO A 69 -0.69 -4.97 16.12
CA PRO A 69 -0.15 -6.17 15.47
C PRO A 69 -1.08 -6.76 14.41
N VAL A 70 -2.38 -6.44 14.46
CA VAL A 70 -3.38 -6.88 13.49
C VAL A 70 -3.57 -5.84 12.40
N THR A 71 -3.75 -4.57 12.75
CA THR A 71 -4.00 -3.49 11.77
C THR A 71 -2.81 -3.27 10.85
N MET A 72 -1.58 -3.57 11.30
CA MET A 72 -0.38 -3.42 10.48
C MET A 72 -0.37 -4.32 9.24
N PHE A 73 -1.14 -5.41 9.20
CA PHE A 73 -1.31 -6.24 7.98
C PHE A 73 -2.09 -5.54 6.86
N VAL A 74 -2.74 -4.42 7.17
CA VAL A 74 -3.52 -3.64 6.23
C VAL A 74 -2.94 -2.25 6.04
N SER A 75 -2.55 -1.58 7.12
CA SER A 75 -2.12 -0.18 7.05
C SER A 75 -0.81 0.01 6.29
N TYR A 76 0.10 -0.96 6.35
CA TYR A 76 1.45 -0.82 5.77
C TYR A 76 1.43 -0.62 4.25
N ALA A 77 0.47 -1.22 3.55
CA ALA A 77 0.36 -1.16 2.09
C ALA A 77 0.02 0.24 1.57
N TRP A 78 -0.51 1.11 2.43
CA TRP A 78 -0.85 2.49 2.07
C TRP A 78 0.26 3.49 2.40
N LEU A 79 1.29 3.06 3.12
CA LEU A 79 2.41 3.91 3.53
C LEU A 79 3.58 3.77 2.56
N HIS A 80 4.36 4.83 2.41
CA HIS A 80 5.51 4.86 1.51
C HIS A 80 6.72 5.49 2.22
N ALA A 81 7.92 5.14 1.75
CA ALA A 81 9.19 5.63 2.31
C ALA A 81 9.68 6.91 1.59
N GLY A 82 8.75 7.74 1.09
CA GLY A 82 9.05 8.92 0.29
C GLY A 82 8.50 8.86 -1.14
N ALA A 83 8.65 9.99 -1.85
CA ALA A 83 8.09 10.19 -3.19
C ALA A 83 8.57 9.18 -4.24
N LEU A 84 9.86 8.80 -4.20
CA LEU A 84 10.41 7.85 -5.18
C LEU A 84 9.84 6.43 -4.97
N HIS A 85 9.67 6.00 -3.72
CA HIS A 85 9.06 4.72 -3.41
C HIS A 85 7.59 4.70 -3.87
N LEU A 86 6.83 5.75 -3.58
CA LEU A 86 5.46 5.90 -4.08
C LEU A 86 5.41 5.87 -5.61
N ALA A 87 6.29 6.60 -6.29
CA ALA A 87 6.31 6.65 -7.75
C ALA A 87 6.52 5.25 -8.35
N GLY A 88 7.44 4.44 -7.79
CA GLY A 88 7.65 3.06 -8.20
C GLY A 88 6.38 2.20 -8.08
N ASN A 89 5.68 2.28 -6.95
CA ASN A 89 4.44 1.52 -6.73
C ASN A 89 3.30 1.99 -7.63
N LEU A 90 3.14 3.31 -7.81
CA LEU A 90 2.13 3.85 -8.72
C LEU A 90 2.41 3.47 -10.18
N LEU A 91 3.67 3.48 -10.61
CA LEU A 91 4.05 3.02 -11.95
C LEU A 91 3.70 1.54 -12.15
N ALA A 92 4.03 0.68 -11.18
CA ALA A 92 3.68 -0.73 -11.23
C ALA A 92 2.15 -0.93 -11.29
N LEU A 93 1.39 -0.23 -10.46
CA LEU A 93 -0.06 -0.29 -10.41
C LEU A 93 -0.70 0.21 -11.71
N LEU A 94 -0.26 1.36 -12.24
CA LEU A 94 -0.79 1.95 -13.47
C LEU A 94 -0.46 1.10 -14.70
N TRP A 95 0.68 0.41 -14.70
CA TRP A 95 1.09 -0.47 -15.79
C TRP A 95 0.43 -1.85 -15.73
N LEU A 96 0.45 -2.51 -14.57
CA LEU A 96 -0.04 -3.88 -14.41
C LEU A 96 -1.54 -3.95 -14.10
N GLY A 97 -2.07 -2.98 -13.36
CA GLY A 97 -3.46 -2.93 -12.92
C GLY A 97 -4.48 -3.08 -14.06
N PRO A 98 -4.40 -2.28 -15.14
CA PRO A 98 -5.30 -2.43 -16.28
C PRO A 98 -5.25 -3.82 -16.93
N GLN A 99 -4.09 -4.47 -16.94
CA GLN A 99 -3.94 -5.83 -17.48
C GLN A 99 -4.60 -6.89 -16.59
N VAL A 100 -4.55 -6.72 -15.27
CA VAL A 100 -5.27 -7.59 -14.33
C VAL A 100 -6.76 -7.39 -14.49
N VAL A 101 -7.23 -6.14 -14.56
CA VAL A 101 -8.65 -5.82 -14.79
C VAL A 101 -9.12 -6.39 -16.12
N ALA A 102 -8.30 -6.34 -17.18
CA ALA A 102 -8.63 -6.93 -18.47
C ALA A 102 -8.88 -8.46 -18.39
N ARG A 103 -8.25 -9.16 -17.44
CA ARG A 103 -8.36 -10.62 -17.29
C ARG A 103 -9.36 -11.06 -16.22
N ARG A 104 -9.55 -10.24 -15.18
CA ARG A 104 -10.28 -10.63 -13.95
C ARG A 104 -11.30 -9.60 -13.48
N GLY A 105 -11.46 -8.49 -14.20
CA GLY A 105 -12.31 -7.36 -13.82
C GLY A 105 -11.76 -6.56 -12.63
N ASN A 106 -12.46 -5.48 -12.28
CA ASN A 106 -12.08 -4.61 -11.17
C ASN A 106 -12.06 -5.37 -9.83
N ALA A 107 -13.07 -6.20 -9.57
CA ALA A 107 -13.12 -7.03 -8.36
C ALA A 107 -11.94 -8.02 -8.27
N GLY A 108 -11.49 -8.56 -9.41
CA GLY A 108 -10.32 -9.42 -9.46
C GLY A 108 -9.02 -8.69 -9.09
N LEU A 109 -8.85 -7.44 -9.53
CA LEU A 109 -7.71 -6.62 -9.09
C LEU A 109 -7.78 -6.33 -7.58
N ILE A 110 -8.94 -5.94 -7.06
CA ILE A 110 -9.11 -5.69 -5.62
C ILE A 110 -8.83 -6.93 -4.79
N GLY A 111 -9.36 -8.09 -5.20
CA GLY A 111 -9.11 -9.35 -4.52
C GLY A 111 -7.63 -9.75 -4.54
N LEU A 112 -6.96 -9.60 -5.69
CA LEU A 112 -5.52 -9.84 -5.81
C LEU A 112 -4.73 -8.89 -4.90
N TRP A 113 -5.08 -7.61 -4.88
CA TRP A 113 -4.43 -6.61 -4.05
C TRP A 113 -4.58 -6.93 -2.55
N LEU A 114 -5.77 -7.31 -2.10
CA LEU A 114 -6.02 -7.69 -0.70
C LEU A 114 -5.23 -8.94 -0.30
N LEU A 115 -5.18 -9.96 -1.17
CA LEU A 115 -4.41 -11.17 -0.93
C LEU A 115 -2.90 -10.89 -0.90
N ALA A 116 -2.41 -10.05 -1.83
CA ALA A 116 -1.00 -9.67 -1.89
C ALA A 116 -0.58 -8.84 -0.68
N MET A 117 -1.42 -7.90 -0.23
CA MET A 117 -1.20 -7.12 1.00
C MET A 117 -1.10 -8.04 2.23
N LEU A 118 -2.08 -8.92 2.45
CA LEU A 118 -2.05 -9.81 3.61
C LEU A 118 -0.88 -10.80 3.53
N GLY A 119 -0.66 -11.38 2.35
CA GLY A 119 0.41 -12.34 2.09
C GLY A 119 1.80 -11.72 2.20
N GLY A 120 1.98 -10.48 1.72
CA GLY A 120 3.22 -9.71 1.80
C GLY A 120 3.59 -9.40 3.24
N GLY A 121 2.62 -8.92 4.04
CA GLY A 121 2.79 -8.76 5.49
C GLY A 121 3.19 -10.07 6.18
N ALA A 122 2.46 -11.15 5.91
CA ALA A 122 2.77 -12.46 6.49
C ALA A 122 4.17 -12.96 6.10
N ALA A 123 4.53 -12.90 4.82
CA ALA A 123 5.83 -13.31 4.32
C ALA A 123 6.95 -12.45 4.93
N PHE A 124 6.79 -11.12 4.98
CA PHE A 124 7.76 -10.24 5.61
C PHE A 124 7.94 -10.56 7.09
N GLY A 125 6.84 -10.74 7.83
CA GLY A 125 6.88 -11.11 9.25
C GLY A 125 7.64 -12.42 9.49
N LEU A 126 7.43 -13.43 8.64
CA LEU A 126 8.08 -14.74 8.75
C LEU A 126 9.56 -14.76 8.34
N LEU A 127 9.96 -13.90 7.39
CA LEU A 127 11.25 -14.01 6.70
C LEU A 127 12.24 -12.91 7.05
N THR A 128 11.79 -11.76 7.54
CA THR A 128 12.69 -10.62 7.80
C THR A 128 13.60 -10.90 8.99
N THR A 129 14.87 -10.52 8.87
CA THR A 129 15.84 -10.42 9.97
C THR A 129 16.14 -8.97 10.34
N SER A 130 15.50 -8.01 9.67
CA SER A 130 15.68 -6.58 9.91
C SER A 130 14.75 -6.10 11.02
N ALA A 131 15.24 -5.20 11.87
CA ALA A 131 14.43 -4.48 12.84
C ALA A 131 13.65 -3.31 12.22
N ALA A 132 13.96 -2.94 10.97
CA ALA A 132 13.25 -1.88 10.25
C ALA A 132 11.85 -2.34 9.83
N PRO A 133 10.85 -1.45 9.84
CA PRO A 133 9.52 -1.78 9.39
C PRO A 133 9.43 -1.85 7.86
N MET A 134 8.41 -2.55 7.36
CA MET A 134 8.02 -2.52 5.95
C MET A 134 6.87 -1.53 5.72
N VAL A 135 6.93 -0.83 4.58
CA VAL A 135 5.86 0.01 4.02
C VAL A 135 5.78 -0.23 2.52
N GLY A 136 4.61 -0.04 1.92
CA GLY A 136 4.39 -0.14 0.48
C GLY A 136 3.49 -1.30 0.09
N ALA A 137 2.68 -1.09 -0.95
CA ALA A 137 1.78 -2.08 -1.55
C ALA A 137 2.49 -3.04 -2.50
#